data_AF-B2IZL4-F1
#
_entry.id   AF-B2IZL4-F1
#
_cell.length_a   1.000
_cell.length_b   1.000
_cell.length_c   1.000
_cell.angle_alpha   90.00
_cell.angle_beta   90.00
_cell.angle_gamma   90.00
#
_symmetry.space_group_name_H-M   'P 1'
#
loop_
_entity.id
_entity.type
_entity.pdbx_description
1 polymer ?
#
loop_
_entity_poly.entity_id
_entity_poly.type
_entity_poly.pdbx_seq_one_letter_code
_entity_poly.pdbx_strand_id
1 'polypeptide(L)'
;MVKVKLSLEGEETDIAAEKLFETTGLQGSWEIAANSVTTKEGTLAVIGTVVGIVGGTVAVAEQIRKWYQEHKRSNKKFNVVLVTDDMRVVLENATIEDICAVLEELES
;
A
#
# COMPACT_ATOMS: atom_id res chain seq x y z
N MET A 1 -15.25 -12.43 -0.42
CA MET A 1 -14.10 -11.83 -1.12
C MET A 1 -13.57 -10.74 -0.22
N VAL A 2 -12.54 -11.09 0.54
CA VAL A 2 -11.85 -10.12 1.39
C VAL A 2 -11.05 -9.18 0.49
N LYS A 3 -10.96 -7.92 0.89
CA LYS A 3 -10.25 -6.87 0.15
C LYS A 3 -9.36 -6.11 1.11
N VAL A 4 -8.07 -6.07 0.81
CA VAL A 4 -7.13 -5.22 1.53
C VAL A 4 -7.08 -3.89 0.79
N LYS A 5 -7.30 -2.80 1.53
CA LYS A 5 -7.18 -1.45 1.02
C LYS A 5 -5.80 -0.90 1.37
N LEU A 6 -5.21 -0.17 0.45
CA LEU A 6 -4.00 0.60 0.70
C LEU A 6 -4.34 2.08 0.53
N SER A 7 -4.04 2.89 1.53
CA SER A 7 -4.10 4.35 1.44
C SER A 7 -2.67 4.87 1.29
N LEU A 8 -2.41 5.58 0.20
CA LEU A 8 -1.19 6.35 0.01
C LEU A 8 -1.55 7.82 0.12
N GLU A 9 -0.89 8.55 1.02
CA GLU A 9 -1.19 9.97 1.29
C GLU A 9 0.09 10.80 1.21
N GLY A 10 0.09 11.81 0.34
CA GLY A 10 1.22 12.73 0.15
C GLY A 10 1.41 13.17 -1.30
N GLU A 11 2.62 13.59 -1.65
CA GLU A 11 2.98 13.95 -3.02
C GLU A 11 3.40 12.71 -3.83
N GLU A 12 3.10 12.70 -5.14
CA GLU A 12 3.46 11.62 -6.08
C GLU A 12 2.92 10.22 -5.71
N THR A 13 1.78 10.17 -5.00
CA THR A 13 1.15 8.92 -4.55
C THR A 13 0.62 8.06 -5.70
N ASP A 14 0.28 8.66 -6.84
CA ASP A 14 -0.15 8.00 -8.07
C ASP A 14 0.99 7.17 -8.68
N ILE A 15 2.15 7.79 -8.87
CA ILE A 15 3.36 7.11 -9.37
C ILE A 15 3.83 6.03 -8.39
N ALA A 16 3.71 6.30 -7.08
CA ALA A 16 4.04 5.34 -6.05
C ALA A 16 3.11 4.12 -6.10
N ALA A 17 1.80 4.33 -6.21
CA ALA A 17 0.82 3.25 -6.29
C ALA A 17 1.05 2.38 -7.52
N GLU A 18 1.28 2.96 -8.70
CA GLU A 18 1.59 2.22 -9.92
C GLU A 18 2.78 1.28 -9.70
N LYS A 19 3.92 1.81 -9.24
CA LYS A 19 5.13 1.01 -8.97
C LYS A 19 4.89 -0.07 -7.92
N LEU A 20 4.09 0.20 -6.89
CA LEU A 20 3.81 -0.77 -5.85
C LEU A 20 3.15 -2.02 -6.44
N PHE A 21 2.08 -1.86 -7.21
CA PHE A 21 1.37 -2.98 -7.83
C PHE A 21 2.23 -3.71 -8.88
N GLU A 22 3.06 -2.98 -9.64
CA GLU A 22 3.96 -3.59 -10.63
C GLU A 22 5.10 -4.43 -10.02
N THR A 23 5.57 -4.05 -8.83
CA THR A 23 6.83 -4.60 -8.29
C THR A 23 6.66 -5.57 -7.12
N THR A 24 5.48 -5.65 -6.50
CA THR A 24 5.30 -6.42 -5.25
C THR A 24 4.52 -7.72 -5.39
N GLY A 25 4.00 -8.04 -6.57
CA GLY A 25 3.20 -9.25 -6.80
C GLY A 25 1.75 -9.15 -6.29
N LEU A 26 1.31 -7.95 -5.90
CA LEU A 26 -0.08 -7.65 -5.57
C LEU A 26 -0.95 -7.69 -6.82
N GLN A 27 -2.09 -8.38 -6.75
CA GLN A 27 -3.14 -8.30 -7.76
C GLN A 27 -4.24 -7.38 -7.28
N GLY A 28 -4.65 -6.45 -8.13
CA GLY A 28 -5.68 -5.48 -7.77
C GLY A 28 -5.72 -4.29 -8.71
N SER A 29 -6.36 -3.23 -8.22
CA SER A 29 -6.49 -1.96 -8.91
C SER A 29 -6.29 -0.83 -7.92
N TRP A 30 -5.92 0.34 -8.39
CA TRP A 30 -5.85 1.54 -7.57
C TRP A 30 -6.56 2.70 -8.27
N GLU A 31 -7.05 3.65 -7.49
CA GLU A 31 -7.71 4.85 -7.99
C GLU A 31 -7.34 6.05 -7.12
N ILE A 32 -7.34 7.24 -7.73
CA ILE A 32 -7.21 8.49 -6.99
C ILE A 32 -8.50 8.67 -6.18
N ALA A 33 -8.38 8.90 -4.88
CA ALA A 33 -9.52 9.00 -4.00
C ALA A 33 -10.44 10.17 -4.44
N ALA A 34 -11.74 9.94 -4.54
CA ALA A 34 -12.69 10.94 -5.06
C ALA A 34 -12.69 12.29 -4.30
N ASN A 35 -12.25 12.30 -3.03
CA ASN A 35 -12.12 13.49 -2.20
C ASN A 35 -10.66 13.94 -2.01
N SER A 36 -9.70 13.42 -2.77
CA SER A 36 -8.33 13.92 -2.75
C SER A 36 -8.31 15.29 -3.42
N VAL A 37 -8.22 16.35 -2.62
CA VAL A 37 -8.05 17.70 -3.14
C VAL A 37 -6.55 17.89 -3.36
N THR A 38 -6.13 18.09 -4.61
CA THR A 38 -4.78 18.60 -4.93
C THR A 38 -4.71 20.06 -4.45
N THR A 39 -4.62 20.28 -3.14
CA THR A 39 -4.49 21.60 -2.56
C THR A 39 -3.08 22.12 -2.79
N LYS A 40 -2.89 23.44 -2.66
CA LYS A 40 -1.55 24.07 -2.57
C LYS A 40 -0.66 23.47 -1.47
N GLU A 41 -1.23 22.68 -0.57
CA GLU A 41 -0.56 21.97 0.54
C GLU A 41 -0.26 20.48 0.21
N GLY A 42 -0.56 20.02 -1.01
CA GLY A 42 0.16 18.90 -1.64
C GLY A 42 -0.23 17.47 -1.24
N THR A 43 -1.34 17.24 -0.55
CA THR A 43 -1.72 15.86 -0.16
C THR A 43 -2.69 15.23 -1.16
N LEU A 44 -2.15 14.47 -2.12
CA LEU A 44 -2.92 13.54 -2.94
C LEU A 44 -3.15 12.24 -2.14
N ALA A 45 -4.30 11.61 -2.36
CA ALA A 45 -4.64 10.34 -1.74
C ALA A 45 -4.98 9.32 -2.83
N VAL A 46 -4.30 8.17 -2.81
CA VAL A 46 -4.58 7.03 -3.70
C VAL A 46 -5.03 5.85 -2.88
N ILE A 47 -6.10 5.19 -3.35
CA ILE A 47 -6.64 3.99 -2.73
C ILE A 47 -6.35 2.80 -3.65
N GLY A 48 -5.48 1.91 -3.19
CA GLY A 48 -5.28 0.58 -3.78
C GLY A 48 -6.28 -0.41 -3.20
N THR A 49 -6.87 -1.25 -4.04
CA THR A 49 -7.66 -2.42 -3.64
C THR A 49 -6.92 -3.66 -4.10
N VAL A 50 -6.42 -4.45 -3.16
CA VAL A 50 -5.80 -5.75 -3.41
C VAL A 50 -6.86 -6.83 -3.29
N VAL A 51 -6.87 -7.73 -4.27
CA VAL A 51 -7.79 -8.87 -4.37
C VAL A 51 -7.07 -10.22 -4.46
N GLY A 52 -5.73 -10.22 -4.53
CA GLY A 52 -4.94 -11.45 -4.59
C GLY A 52 -3.44 -11.18 -4.55
N ILE A 53 -2.67 -12.27 -4.42
CA ILE A 53 -1.22 -12.25 -4.23
C ILE A 53 -0.60 -13.32 -5.13
N VAL A 54 0.47 -12.98 -5.83
CA VAL A 54 1.29 -13.96 -6.58
C VAL A 54 2.62 -14.17 -5.85
N GLY A 55 2.97 -15.43 -5.58
CA GLY A 55 4.24 -15.80 -4.95
C GLY A 55 4.18 -15.98 -3.43
N GLY A 56 2.98 -15.94 -2.84
CA GLY A 56 2.74 -16.19 -1.43
C GLY A 56 2.87 -14.95 -0.53
N THR A 57 2.14 -14.95 0.58
CA THR A 57 1.96 -13.78 1.44
C THR A 57 3.26 -13.22 2.02
N VAL A 58 4.17 -14.07 2.49
CA VAL A 58 5.47 -13.63 3.05
C VAL A 58 6.34 -12.93 2.00
N ALA A 59 6.46 -13.50 0.80
CA ALA A 59 7.30 -12.93 -0.25
C ALA A 59 6.77 -11.58 -0.73
N VAL A 60 5.45 -11.39 -0.73
CA VAL A 60 4.83 -10.10 -1.08
C VAL A 60 4.97 -9.09 0.07
N ALA A 61 4.82 -9.51 1.32
CA ALA A 61 5.08 -8.64 2.47
C ALA A 61 6.52 -8.11 2.48
N GLU A 62 7.51 -8.95 2.16
CA GLU A 62 8.91 -8.55 2.00
C GLU A 62 9.09 -7.53 0.87
N GLN A 63 8.47 -7.75 -0.29
CA GLN A 63 8.54 -6.83 -1.42
C GLN A 63 7.89 -5.47 -1.13
N ILE A 64 6.71 -5.46 -0.49
CA ILE A 64 6.03 -4.22 -0.05
C ILE A 64 6.93 -3.45 0.91
N ARG A 65 7.50 -4.13 1.90
CA ARG A 65 8.38 -3.51 2.89
C ARG A 65 9.64 -2.94 2.24
N LYS A 66 10.26 -3.69 1.33
CA LYS A 66 11.43 -3.26 0.58
C LYS A 66 11.12 -2.03 -0.27
N TRP A 67 10.05 -2.09 -1.06
CA TRP A 67 9.56 -0.97 -1.88
C TRP A 67 9.38 0.29 -1.02
N TYR A 68 8.68 0.18 0.10
CA TYR A 68 8.42 1.32 0.98
C TYR A 68 9.71 1.89 1.58
N GLN A 69 10.66 1.03 1.98
CA GLN A 69 11.96 1.48 2.50
C GLN A 69 12.82 2.17 1.44
N GLU A 70 12.82 1.69 0.20
CA GLU A 70 13.52 2.31 -0.93
C GLU A 70 12.93 3.69 -1.25
N HIS A 71 11.61 3.80 -1.24
CA HIS A 71 10.90 5.07 -1.37
C HIS A 71 11.23 6.02 -0.22
N LYS A 72 11.11 5.59 1.04
CA LYS A 72 11.40 6.43 2.22
C LYS A 72 12.85 6.92 2.28
N ARG A 73 13.81 6.11 1.81
CA ARG A 73 15.21 6.50 1.70
C ARG A 73 15.46 7.56 0.62
N SER A 74 14.69 7.51 -0.46
CA SER A 74 14.89 8.36 -1.64
C SER A 74 14.07 9.66 -1.59
N ASN A 75 12.90 9.65 -0.95
CA ASN A 75 12.00 10.80 -0.83
C ASN A 75 10.92 10.56 0.24
N LYS A 76 10.79 11.44 1.25
CA LYS A 76 9.76 11.34 2.32
C LYS A 76 8.39 11.93 1.90
N LYS A 77 7.99 11.68 0.66
CA LYS A 77 6.88 12.42 0.04
C LYS A 77 5.49 11.87 0.36
N PHE A 78 5.40 10.61 0.78
CA PHE A 78 4.12 9.99 1.08
C PHE A 78 4.23 8.96 2.20
N ASN A 79 3.08 8.71 2.85
CA ASN A 79 2.88 7.62 3.78
C ASN A 79 1.99 6.56 3.15
N VAL A 80 2.16 5.31 3.58
CA VAL A 80 1.35 4.19 3.12
C VAL A 80 0.78 3.45 4.31
N VAL A 81 -0.52 3.17 4.23
CA VAL A 81 -1.28 2.46 5.26
C VAL A 81 -2.03 1.33 4.60
N LEU A 82 -1.88 0.10 5.11
CA LEU A 82 -2.77 -1.00 4.75
C LEU A 82 -3.93 -1.07 5.74
N VAL A 83 -5.12 -1.37 5.23
CA VAL A 83 -6.38 -1.37 5.97
C VAL A 83 -7.21 -2.58 5.54
N THR A 84 -7.66 -3.37 6.52
CA THR A 84 -8.79 -4.31 6.39
C THR A 84 -9.96 -3.81 7.24
N ASP A 85 -11.04 -4.59 7.33
CA ASP A 85 -12.15 -4.27 8.23
C ASP A 85 -11.73 -4.30 9.72
N ASP A 86 -10.76 -5.15 10.08
CA ASP A 86 -10.34 -5.37 11.47
C ASP A 86 -8.95 -4.80 11.80
N MET A 87 -8.11 -4.53 10.79
CA MET A 87 -6.71 -4.15 10.99
C MET A 87 -6.28 -2.92 10.22
N ARG A 88 -5.35 -2.15 10.81
CA ARG A 88 -4.70 -1.00 10.18
C ARG A 88 -3.21 -1.01 10.48
N VAL A 89 -2.39 -1.04 9.43
CA VAL A 89 -0.93 -1.10 9.52
C VAL A 89 -0.30 0.06 8.75
N VAL A 90 0.45 0.90 9.46
CA VAL A 90 1.24 1.99 8.83
C VAL A 90 2.61 1.46 8.46
N LEU A 91 2.94 1.49 7.16
CA LEU A 91 4.20 0.92 6.65
C LEU A 91 5.46 1.56 7.24
N GLU A 92 5.35 2.77 7.79
CA GLU A 92 6.47 3.50 8.35
C GLU A 92 7.27 2.69 9.39
N ASN A 93 6.56 1.94 10.23
CA ASN A 93 7.13 1.17 11.33
C ASN A 93 6.68 -0.30 11.31
N ALA A 94 6.03 -0.73 10.22
CA ALA A 94 5.54 -2.10 10.08
C ALA A 94 6.69 -3.10 9.94
N THR A 95 6.55 -4.22 10.64
CA THR A 95 7.35 -5.42 10.42
C THR A 95 6.79 -6.23 9.25
N ILE A 96 7.53 -7.26 8.81
CA ILE A 96 7.03 -8.19 7.79
C ILE A 96 5.79 -8.92 8.35
N GLU A 97 5.82 -9.30 9.63
CA GLU A 97 4.71 -9.98 10.31
C GLU A 97 3.44 -9.13 10.33
N ASP A 98 3.55 -7.82 10.61
CA ASP A 98 2.40 -6.91 10.58
C ASP A 98 1.78 -6.82 9.18
N ILE A 99 2.60 -6.81 8.12
CA ILE A 99 2.12 -6.77 6.74
C ILE A 99 1.50 -8.11 6.35
N CYS A 100 2.12 -9.23 6.75
CA CYS A 100 1.57 -10.57 6.52
C CYS A 100 0.19 -10.71 7.16
N ALA A 101 0.01 -10.31 8.41
CA ALA A 101 -1.26 -10.43 9.12
C ALA A 101 -2.42 -9.76 8.35
N VAL A 102 -2.15 -8.61 7.73
CA VAL A 102 -3.12 -7.91 6.88
C VAL A 102 -3.39 -8.65 5.58
N LEU A 103 -2.34 -9.17 4.94
CA LEU A 103 -2.44 -9.85 3.65
C LEU A 103 -3.08 -11.24 3.76
N GLU A 104 -2.88 -11.95 4.86
CA GLU A 104 -3.48 -13.27 5.13
C GLU A 104 -5.02 -13.21 5.22
N GLU A 105 -5.58 -12.04 5.53
CA GLU A 105 -7.04 -11.84 5.46
C GLU A 105 -7.57 -12.05 4.04
N LEU A 106 -6.78 -11.81 2.99
CA LEU A 106 -7.17 -12.08 1.60
C LEU A 106 -7.34 -13.57 1.30
N GLU A 107 -6.67 -14.42 2.07
CA GLU A 107 -6.69 -15.88 1.90
C GLU A 107 -7.72 -16.57 2.81
N SER A 108 -8.35 -15.83 3.74
CA SER A 108 -9.34 -16.33 4.71
C SER A 108 -10.78 -16.42 4.18
#